data_AF-A0A1D1YX53-F1
#
_entry.id   AF-A0A1D1YX53-F1
#
_cell.length_a   1.000
_cell.length_b   1.000
_cell.length_c   1.000
_cell.angle_alpha   90.00
_cell.angle_beta   90.00
_cell.angle_gamma   90.00
#
_symmetry.space_group_name_H-M   'P 1'
#
loop_
_entity.id
_entity.type
_entity.pdbx_description
1 polymer ?
#
loop_
_entity_poly.entity_id
_entity_poly.type
_entity_poly.pdbx_seq_one_letter_code
_entity_poly.pdbx_strand_id
1 'polypeptide(L)'
;MPPKQQPSKAEIAKKQKVVEDKTFGLKNKNKSKNVQKYVQNLQQAVQPKPDASKIAAKKKKEDEKAREKELNDLFKVAVSQPKVPVGVDPKSVFCVFYKAGQCAKGFKCKFSHDLNVQRKGEKIDLYSDQRDQESMEDWDQETLEKVVEQKNRDYQQNKPTDIVCKYFLDAVEKKQYGWFWECPNGGKDCHYRHALPPGYVLKSQMKALLEEESEKISVEEEIENQRAKVTTTTPMTPELFMQWKNLKRSLLKRRLKISEQKLPLLLP
;
A
#
# COMPACT_ATOMS: atom_id res chain seq x y z
N MET A 1 -8.63 48.27 49.61
CA MET A 1 -7.85 47.72 50.76
C MET A 1 -6.52 47.19 50.22
N PRO A 2 -5.38 47.43 50.91
CA PRO A 2 -4.08 47.71 50.31
C PRO A 2 -3.35 46.49 49.69
N PRO A 3 -2.46 46.70 48.69
CA PRO A 3 -1.78 45.63 47.97
C PRO A 3 -0.67 44.99 48.81
N LYS A 4 -0.75 43.66 48.92
CA LYS A 4 0.22 42.80 49.63
C LYS A 4 1.54 42.78 48.85
N GLN A 5 2.53 43.50 49.35
CA GLN A 5 3.85 43.65 48.74
C GLN A 5 4.52 42.28 48.52
N GLN A 6 4.93 42.00 47.28
CA GLN A 6 5.83 40.90 46.98
C GLN A 6 7.23 41.23 47.51
N PRO A 7 7.95 40.25 48.11
CA PRO A 7 9.30 40.50 48.59
C PRO A 7 10.20 40.89 47.43
N SER A 8 10.83 42.06 47.53
CA SER A 8 11.64 42.62 46.45
C SER A 8 12.83 41.70 46.13
N LYS A 9 13.28 41.70 44.87
CA LYS A 9 14.44 40.92 44.39
C LYS A 9 15.70 41.12 45.25
N ALA A 10 15.80 42.27 45.92
CA ALA A 10 16.85 42.60 46.88
C ALA A 10 16.75 41.82 48.19
N GLU A 11 15.54 41.54 48.70
CA GLU A 11 15.35 40.71 49.90
C GLU A 11 15.65 39.24 49.64
N ILE A 12 15.33 38.75 48.44
CA ILE A 12 15.65 37.38 48.01
C ILE A 12 17.17 37.21 47.88
N ALA A 13 17.86 38.18 47.29
CA ALA A 13 19.32 38.18 47.20
C ALA A 13 20.00 38.28 48.57
N LYS A 14 19.47 39.10 49.50
CA LYS A 14 19.96 39.17 50.89
C LYS A 14 19.79 37.83 51.61
N LYS A 15 18.64 37.17 51.46
CA LYS A 15 18.38 35.85 52.05
C LYS A 15 19.23 34.74 51.43
N GLN A 16 19.51 34.80 50.13
CA GLN A 16 20.43 33.89 49.45
C GLN A 16 21.87 34.05 49.96
N LYS A 17 22.35 35.29 50.12
CA LYS A 17 23.67 35.55 50.74
C LYS A 17 23.75 35.05 52.19
N VAL A 18 22.67 35.16 52.97
CA VAL A 18 22.62 34.60 54.34
C VAL A 18 22.67 33.06 54.33
N VAL A 19 22.09 32.40 53.34
CA VAL A 19 22.21 30.93 53.18
C VAL A 19 23.61 30.56 52.73
N GLU A 20 24.22 31.31 51.81
CA GLU A 20 25.59 31.09 51.38
C GLU A 20 26.57 31.24 52.55
N ASP A 21 26.44 32.29 53.36
CA ASP A 21 27.29 32.57 54.52
C ASP A 21 27.11 31.51 55.63
N LYS A 22 25.86 31.15 55.98
CA LYS A 22 25.58 30.07 56.95
C LYS A 22 25.99 28.67 56.47
N THR A 23 26.18 28.51 55.17
CA THR A 23 26.66 27.25 54.59
C THR A 23 28.12 27.35 54.11
N PHE A 24 28.79 28.48 54.35
CA PHE A 24 30.20 28.74 54.09
C PHE A 24 31.01 28.34 55.33
N GLY A 25 32.17 27.71 55.15
CA GLY A 25 32.97 27.18 56.27
C GLY A 25 32.56 25.80 56.79
N LEU A 26 31.47 25.21 56.30
CA LEU A 26 31.09 23.84 56.64
C LEU A 26 31.99 22.85 55.86
N LYS A 27 33.16 22.56 56.45
CA LYS A 27 34.21 21.68 55.90
C LYS A 27 33.75 20.20 55.89
N ASN A 28 32.74 19.88 55.07
CA ASN A 28 32.32 18.55 54.58
C ASN A 28 30.93 18.59 53.89
N LYS A 29 30.61 19.67 53.16
CA LYS A 29 29.29 19.95 52.57
C LYS A 29 28.71 18.82 51.69
N ASN A 30 29.58 18.04 51.05
CA ASN A 30 29.19 16.96 50.13
C ASN A 30 29.46 15.53 50.65
N LYS A 31 30.00 15.37 51.87
CA LYS A 31 30.41 14.05 52.37
C LYS A 31 29.51 13.49 53.48
N SER A 32 28.87 14.34 54.28
CA SER A 32 27.96 13.89 55.35
C SER A 32 26.50 14.06 54.94
N LYS A 33 25.72 12.96 55.01
CA LYS A 33 24.27 12.97 54.76
C LYS A 33 23.51 13.91 55.70
N ASN A 34 23.99 14.09 56.93
CA ASN A 34 23.37 15.01 57.89
C ASN A 34 23.63 16.47 57.53
N VAL A 35 24.83 16.77 57.02
CA VAL A 35 25.17 18.11 56.52
C VAL A 35 24.38 18.44 55.24
N GLN A 36 24.21 17.48 54.33
CA GLN A 36 23.38 17.65 53.14
C GLN A 36 21.91 17.93 53.50
N LYS A 37 21.34 17.17 54.46
CA LYS A 37 19.97 17.42 54.96
C LYS A 37 19.83 18.81 55.59
N TYR A 38 20.84 19.26 56.36
CA TYR A 38 20.83 20.60 56.96
C TYR A 38 20.87 21.70 55.89
N VAL A 39 21.74 21.57 54.88
CA VAL A 39 21.80 22.51 53.74
C VAL A 39 20.49 22.51 52.95
N GLN A 40 19.90 21.34 52.71
CA GLN A 40 18.64 21.20 51.99
C GLN A 40 17.46 21.83 52.76
N ASN A 41 17.40 21.63 54.08
CA ASN A 41 16.37 22.26 54.93
C ASN A 41 16.51 23.79 54.95
N LEU A 42 17.73 24.32 55.01
CA LEU A 42 17.98 25.77 54.94
C LEU A 42 17.60 26.36 53.58
N GLN A 43 17.85 25.65 52.48
CA GLN A 43 17.43 26.08 51.14
C GLN A 43 15.90 26.05 50.96
N GLN A 44 15.24 25.02 51.50
CA GLN A 44 13.78 24.91 51.46
C GLN A 44 13.06 25.96 52.32
N ALA A 45 13.68 26.41 53.41
CA ALA A 45 13.14 27.48 54.26
C ALA A 45 13.14 28.87 53.59
N VAL A 46 13.94 29.07 52.54
CA VAL A 46 14.16 30.38 51.90
C VAL A 46 13.44 30.52 50.56
N GLN A 47 13.07 29.42 49.89
CA GLN A 47 12.31 29.47 48.65
C GLN A 47 10.80 29.64 48.91
N PRO A 48 10.12 30.60 48.27
CA PRO A 48 8.66 30.72 48.37
C PRO A 48 8.00 29.50 47.73
N LYS A 49 7.12 28.79 48.47
CA LYS A 49 6.39 27.63 47.96
C LYS A 49 5.49 28.05 46.78
N PRO A 50 5.64 27.46 45.58
CA PRO A 50 4.73 27.72 44.47
C PRO A 50 3.37 27.03 44.70
N ASP A 51 2.29 27.72 44.33
CA ASP A 51 0.90 27.27 44.49
C ASP A 51 0.64 25.87 43.90
N ALA A 52 0.08 24.97 44.71
CA ALA A 52 -0.20 23.57 44.36
C ALA A 52 -1.08 23.41 43.09
N SER A 53 -1.93 24.40 42.79
CA SER A 53 -2.82 24.40 41.62
C SER A 53 -2.06 24.47 40.28
N LYS A 54 -0.95 25.24 40.21
CA LYS A 54 -0.13 25.34 38.98
C LYS A 54 0.75 24.11 38.74
N ILE A 55 1.07 23.36 39.80
CA ILE A 55 1.86 22.12 39.71
C ILE A 55 0.98 20.97 39.22
N ALA A 56 -0.27 20.89 39.68
CA ALA A 56 -1.23 19.87 39.23
C ALA A 56 -1.60 20.03 37.74
N ALA A 57 -1.76 21.26 37.24
CA ALA A 57 -2.04 21.52 35.82
C ALA A 57 -0.86 21.18 34.91
N LYS A 58 0.38 21.44 35.34
CA LYS A 58 1.59 21.06 34.58
C LYS A 58 1.78 19.55 34.52
N LYS A 59 1.56 18.84 35.63
CA LYS A 59 1.64 17.36 35.67
C LYS A 59 0.62 16.70 34.74
N LYS A 60 -0.64 17.16 34.73
CA LYS A 60 -1.66 16.61 33.80
C LYS A 60 -1.27 16.80 32.32
N LYS A 61 -0.66 17.93 31.95
CA LYS A 61 -0.21 18.19 30.58
C LYS A 61 1.02 17.35 30.19
N GLU A 62 1.91 17.05 31.14
CA GLU A 62 3.03 16.12 30.92
C GLU A 62 2.55 14.67 30.78
N ASP A 63 1.62 14.24 31.61
CA ASP A 63 1.06 12.89 31.58
C ASP A 63 0.27 12.62 30.28
N GLU A 64 -0.49 13.60 29.80
CA GLU A 64 -1.21 13.52 28.52
C GLU A 64 -0.24 13.45 27.34
N LYS A 65 0.82 14.26 27.36
CA LYS A 65 1.89 14.22 26.35
C LYS A 65 2.72 12.94 26.43
N ALA A 66 2.81 12.29 27.60
CA ALA A 66 3.44 10.99 27.75
C ALA A 66 2.58 9.88 27.15
N ARG A 67 1.26 9.89 27.39
CA ARG A 67 0.31 8.94 26.78
C ARG A 67 0.28 9.05 25.25
N GLU A 68 0.31 10.27 24.71
CA GLU A 68 0.33 10.48 23.25
C GLU A 68 1.63 9.96 22.60
N LYS A 69 2.76 10.01 23.33
CA LYS A 69 4.02 9.40 22.88
C LYS A 69 3.97 7.88 22.91
N GLU A 70 3.42 7.29 23.97
CA GLU A 70 3.26 5.84 24.08
C GLU A 70 2.35 5.30 22.96
N LEU A 71 1.24 5.98 22.67
CA LEU A 71 0.36 5.61 21.54
C LEU A 71 1.10 5.69 20.20
N ASN A 72 1.85 6.76 19.96
CA ASN A 72 2.64 6.88 18.73
C ASN A 72 3.72 5.79 18.61
N ASP A 73 4.33 5.37 19.71
CA ASP A 73 5.36 4.31 19.68
C ASP A 73 4.75 2.91 19.46
N LEU A 74 3.55 2.63 19.96
CA LEU A 74 2.82 1.39 19.61
C LEU A 74 2.45 1.33 18.13
N PHE A 75 2.03 2.45 17.52
CA PHE A 75 1.62 2.48 16.11
C PHE A 75 2.78 2.46 15.11
N LYS A 76 4.01 2.81 15.52
CA LYS A 76 5.21 2.74 14.66
C LYS A 76 5.58 1.31 14.25
N VAL A 77 5.22 0.30 15.05
CA VAL A 77 5.63 -1.10 14.82
C VAL A 77 4.88 -1.73 13.63
N ALA A 78 3.70 -1.21 13.28
CA ALA A 78 2.85 -1.81 12.23
C ALA A 78 3.25 -1.45 10.79
N VAL A 79 4.10 -0.42 10.58
CA VAL A 79 4.40 0.10 9.24
C VAL A 79 5.83 -0.25 8.86
N SER A 80 6.02 -1.39 8.19
CA SER A 80 7.32 -1.77 7.59
C SER A 80 7.36 -1.39 6.12
N GLN A 81 8.46 -0.76 5.69
CA GLN A 81 8.67 -0.41 4.28
C GLN A 81 9.09 -1.64 3.46
N PRO A 82 8.44 -1.93 2.32
CA PRO A 82 8.92 -2.95 1.38
C PRO A 82 10.31 -2.58 0.87
N LYS A 83 11.21 -3.57 0.76
CA LYS A 83 12.54 -3.37 0.17
C LYS A 83 12.40 -3.09 -1.33
N VAL A 84 13.05 -2.03 -1.80
CA VAL A 84 13.05 -1.66 -3.22
C VAL A 84 13.88 -2.68 -4.01
N PRO A 85 13.38 -3.22 -5.14
CA PRO A 85 14.15 -4.09 -6.03
C PRO A 85 15.34 -3.35 -6.64
N VAL A 86 16.43 -4.08 -6.89
CA VAL A 86 17.69 -3.52 -7.42
C VAL A 86 17.47 -2.98 -8.83
N GLY A 87 17.69 -1.68 -9.04
CA GLY A 87 17.51 -1.00 -10.34
C GLY A 87 16.37 0.03 -10.39
N VAL A 88 15.54 0.14 -9.35
CA VAL A 88 14.50 1.18 -9.25
C VAL A 88 14.94 2.28 -8.30
N ASP A 89 14.95 3.52 -8.77
CA ASP A 89 15.35 4.68 -7.96
C ASP A 89 14.45 4.81 -6.72
N PRO A 90 15.01 4.84 -5.50
CA PRO A 90 14.22 4.86 -4.27
C PRO A 90 13.25 6.04 -4.14
N LYS A 91 13.55 7.17 -4.81
CA LYS A 91 12.65 8.35 -4.87
C LYS A 91 11.45 8.17 -5.79
N SER A 92 11.46 7.19 -6.70
CA SER A 92 10.28 6.84 -7.51
C SER A 92 9.28 5.99 -6.72
N VAL A 93 9.64 5.53 -5.52
CA VAL A 93 8.79 4.73 -4.65
C VAL A 93 8.22 5.60 -3.54
N PHE A 94 6.89 5.57 -3.40
CA PHE A 94 6.18 6.36 -2.39
C PHE A 94 6.52 5.90 -0.97
N CYS A 95 6.74 6.87 -0.09
CA CYS A 95 7.08 6.62 1.31
C CYS A 95 5.84 6.13 2.08
N VAL A 96 5.82 4.84 2.45
CA VAL A 96 4.75 4.26 3.28
C VAL A 96 4.61 4.98 4.63
N PHE A 97 5.72 5.45 5.23
CA PHE A 97 5.66 6.25 6.46
C PHE A 97 5.05 7.63 6.25
N TYR A 98 5.20 8.21 5.06
CA TYR A 98 4.57 9.49 4.74
C TYR A 98 3.07 9.30 4.49
N LYS A 99 2.69 8.19 3.84
CA LYS A 99 1.29 7.75 3.75
C LYS A 99 0.62 7.63 5.11
N ALA A 100 1.35 7.09 6.07
CA ALA A 100 0.89 6.92 7.45
C ALA A 100 1.05 8.19 8.32
N GLY A 101 1.55 9.29 7.78
CA GLY A 101 1.75 10.55 8.53
C GLY A 101 2.88 10.52 9.58
N GLN A 102 3.71 9.48 9.59
CA GLN A 102 4.75 9.23 10.60
C GLN A 102 6.18 9.47 10.05
N CYS A 103 6.34 9.99 8.84
CA CYS A 103 7.65 10.20 8.26
C CYS A 103 8.38 11.40 8.88
N ALA A 104 9.30 11.14 9.81
CA ALA A 104 10.17 12.15 10.42
C ALA A 104 11.26 12.69 9.46
N LYS A 105 11.46 12.07 8.29
CA LYS A 105 12.57 12.38 7.37
C LYS A 105 12.26 13.53 6.42
N GLY A 106 10.99 13.96 6.30
CA GLY A 106 10.58 15.11 5.49
C GLY A 106 11.20 15.10 4.08
N PHE A 107 11.75 16.23 3.65
CA PHE A 107 12.40 16.40 2.34
C PHE A 107 13.69 15.58 2.13
N LYS A 108 14.30 15.06 3.21
CA LYS A 108 15.49 14.19 3.13
C LYS A 108 15.11 12.71 3.11
N CYS A 109 13.83 12.39 2.98
CA CYS A 109 13.38 11.01 2.85
C CYS A 109 13.95 10.37 1.58
N LYS A 110 14.39 9.12 1.69
CA LYS A 110 14.87 8.31 0.56
C LYS A 110 13.74 7.98 -0.44
N PHE A 111 12.49 8.07 0.02
CA PHE A 111 11.27 7.73 -0.70
C PHE A 111 10.45 9.00 -0.99
N SER A 112 9.66 9.03 -2.07
CA SER A 112 8.86 10.21 -2.42
C SER A 112 7.73 10.46 -1.43
N HIS A 113 7.47 11.75 -1.18
CA HIS A 113 6.32 12.26 -0.42
C HIS A 113 5.23 12.83 -1.34
N ASP A 114 5.37 12.63 -2.65
CA ASP A 114 4.39 13.09 -3.62
C ASP A 114 3.29 12.04 -3.78
N LEU A 115 2.06 12.39 -3.41
CA LEU A 115 0.88 11.52 -3.56
C LEU A 115 0.65 11.12 -5.02
N ASN A 116 1.13 11.93 -5.97
CA ASN A 116 1.00 11.65 -7.39
C ASN A 116 1.86 10.45 -7.82
N VAL A 117 2.95 10.14 -7.10
CA VAL A 117 3.78 8.96 -7.37
C VAL A 117 3.06 7.65 -6.99
N GLN A 118 2.08 7.71 -6.08
CA GLN A 118 1.23 6.56 -5.75
C GLN A 118 0.08 6.37 -6.75
N ARG A 119 -0.21 7.35 -7.62
CA ARG A 119 -1.07 7.15 -8.79
C ARG A 119 -0.30 6.31 -9.80
N LYS A 120 -0.10 5.04 -9.47
CA LYS A 120 -0.13 4.01 -10.50
C LYS A 120 -1.52 4.14 -11.10
N GLY A 121 -1.63 4.91 -12.18
CA GLY A 121 -2.86 5.02 -12.95
C GLY A 121 -3.40 3.61 -13.18
N GLU A 122 -4.73 3.50 -13.26
CA GLU A 122 -5.36 2.28 -13.75
C GLU A 122 -4.57 1.78 -14.95
N LYS A 123 -4.25 0.48 -14.94
CA LYS A 123 -3.43 -0.14 -15.98
C LYS A 123 -4.03 0.26 -17.32
N ILE A 124 -3.33 1.13 -18.06
CA ILE A 124 -3.80 1.66 -19.34
C ILE A 124 -4.19 0.43 -20.16
N ASP A 125 -5.46 0.37 -20.54
CA ASP A 125 -6.00 -0.76 -21.25
C ASP A 125 -5.28 -0.84 -22.61
N LEU A 126 -4.65 -1.99 -22.85
CA LEU A 126 -3.77 -2.21 -23.99
C LEU A 126 -4.52 -2.18 -25.32
N TYR A 127 -5.85 -2.28 -25.24
CA TYR A 127 -6.75 -2.40 -26.38
C TYR A 127 -7.56 -1.13 -26.67
N SER A 128 -7.53 -0.12 -25.80
CA SER A 128 -8.18 1.17 -26.02
C SER A 128 -7.18 2.31 -26.16
N ASP A 129 -7.40 3.17 -27.15
CA ASP A 129 -6.58 4.37 -27.37
C ASP A 129 -7.12 5.48 -26.46
N GLN A 130 -6.24 6.11 -25.68
CA GLN A 130 -6.60 7.18 -24.74
C GLN A 130 -7.19 8.42 -25.45
N ARG A 131 -7.06 8.49 -26.78
CA ARG A 131 -7.63 9.56 -27.62
C ARG A 131 -9.13 9.41 -27.90
N ASP A 132 -9.72 8.24 -27.64
CA ASP A 132 -11.13 7.95 -27.97
C ASP A 132 -12.11 8.30 -26.81
N GLN A 133 -11.65 8.90 -25.71
CA GLN A 133 -12.45 9.14 -24.49
C GLN A 133 -13.28 10.43 -24.47
N GLU A 134 -13.34 11.23 -25.54
CA GLU A 134 -14.22 12.40 -25.58
C GLU A 134 -15.64 11.99 -26.02
N SER A 135 -16.53 11.79 -25.04
CA SER A 135 -17.98 11.59 -25.28
C SER A 135 -18.56 12.83 -25.98
N MET A 136 -19.22 12.57 -27.10
CA MET A 136 -19.75 13.52 -28.09
C MET A 136 -21.25 13.76 -27.89
N GLU A 137 -21.74 13.77 -26.65
CA GLU A 137 -23.17 13.69 -26.33
C GLU A 137 -23.85 15.06 -26.13
N ASP A 138 -23.11 16.17 -26.16
CA ASP A 138 -23.63 17.52 -25.81
C ASP A 138 -23.39 18.58 -26.91
N TRP A 139 -23.27 18.16 -28.18
CA TRP A 139 -22.90 19.04 -29.30
C TRP A 139 -24.05 19.25 -30.28
N ASP A 140 -24.42 20.51 -30.53
CA ASP A 140 -25.45 20.89 -31.50
C ASP A 140 -25.03 20.58 -32.96
N GLN A 141 -25.99 20.25 -33.83
CA GLN A 141 -25.76 19.84 -35.23
C GLN A 141 -24.87 20.80 -36.03
N GLU A 142 -24.99 22.11 -35.81
CA GLU A 142 -24.23 23.12 -36.55
C GLU A 142 -22.77 23.23 -36.05
N THR A 143 -22.54 23.00 -34.76
CA THR A 143 -21.18 22.82 -34.21
C THR A 143 -20.58 21.50 -34.65
N LEU A 144 -21.41 20.47 -34.81
CA LEU A 144 -21.02 19.18 -35.36
C LEU A 144 -20.53 19.33 -36.80
N GLU A 145 -21.24 20.05 -37.66
CA GLU A 145 -20.85 20.25 -39.05
C GLU A 145 -19.56 21.08 -39.20
N LYS A 146 -19.41 22.16 -38.43
CA LYS A 146 -18.18 22.99 -38.44
C LYS A 146 -16.97 22.21 -37.91
N VAL A 147 -17.16 21.42 -36.87
CA VAL A 147 -16.08 20.58 -36.32
C VAL A 147 -15.84 19.36 -37.20
N VAL A 148 -16.83 18.81 -37.88
CA VAL A 148 -16.63 17.76 -38.88
C VAL A 148 -15.84 18.30 -40.06
N GLU A 149 -16.14 19.48 -40.60
CA GLU A 149 -15.34 20.07 -41.69
C GLU A 149 -13.91 20.40 -41.26
N GLN A 150 -13.73 20.97 -40.06
CA GLN A 150 -12.41 21.28 -39.50
C GLN A 150 -11.62 20.00 -39.19
N LYS A 151 -12.27 19.00 -38.57
CA LYS A 151 -11.67 17.70 -38.28
C LYS A 151 -11.42 16.90 -39.54
N ASN A 152 -12.23 16.97 -40.60
CA ASN A 152 -12.03 16.21 -41.84
C ASN A 152 -10.81 16.74 -42.61
N ARG A 153 -10.56 18.06 -42.59
CA ARG A 153 -9.32 18.67 -43.09
C ARG A 153 -8.08 18.23 -42.30
N ASP A 154 -8.19 18.12 -40.98
CA ASP A 154 -7.12 17.62 -40.10
C ASP A 154 -6.95 16.07 -40.17
N TYR A 155 -8.05 15.32 -40.39
CA TYR A 155 -8.10 13.86 -40.50
C TYR A 155 -7.46 13.34 -41.79
N GLN A 156 -7.54 14.12 -42.87
CA GLN A 156 -6.93 13.74 -44.15
C GLN A 156 -5.40 13.90 -44.14
N GLN A 157 -4.85 14.76 -43.28
CA GLN A 157 -3.40 14.93 -43.11
C GLN A 157 -2.81 13.95 -42.07
N ASN A 158 -3.59 13.56 -41.06
CA ASN A 158 -3.13 12.72 -39.95
C ASN A 158 -3.94 11.44 -39.81
N LYS A 159 -4.11 10.64 -40.87
CA LYS A 159 -4.58 9.26 -40.67
C LYS A 159 -3.47 8.51 -39.92
N PRO A 160 -3.70 8.05 -38.68
CA PRO A 160 -2.86 7.00 -38.13
C PRO A 160 -3.10 5.80 -39.04
N THR A 161 -2.07 5.29 -39.71
CA THR A 161 -2.21 4.06 -40.48
C THR A 161 -2.75 2.96 -39.55
N ASP A 162 -3.63 2.09 -40.04
CA ASP A 162 -4.04 0.85 -39.33
C ASP A 162 -2.85 -0.07 -39.00
N ILE A 163 -1.68 0.23 -39.57
CA ILE A 163 -0.42 -0.38 -39.27
C ILE A 163 0.05 0.06 -37.88
N VAL A 164 0.30 -0.93 -37.03
CA VAL A 164 0.84 -0.76 -35.68
C VAL A 164 2.29 -0.27 -35.75
N CYS A 165 2.65 0.66 -34.88
CA CYS A 165 4.03 1.16 -34.81
C CYS A 165 4.99 0.03 -34.42
N LYS A 166 6.09 -0.12 -35.17
CA LYS A 166 7.13 -1.12 -34.89
C LYS A 166 7.78 -0.92 -33.51
N TYR A 167 8.02 0.33 -33.12
CA TYR A 167 8.62 0.66 -31.82
C TYR A 167 7.67 0.37 -30.66
N PHE A 168 6.37 0.49 -30.90
CA PHE A 168 5.36 0.10 -29.93
C PHE A 168 5.33 -1.41 -29.72
N LEU A 169 5.38 -2.21 -30.79
CA LEU A 169 5.49 -3.67 -30.67
C LEU A 169 6.72 -4.09 -29.87
N ASP A 170 7.89 -3.46 -30.12
CA ASP A 170 9.12 -3.74 -29.38
C ASP A 170 9.03 -3.32 -27.90
N ALA A 171 8.44 -2.16 -27.60
CA ALA A 171 8.24 -1.69 -26.23
C ALA A 171 7.27 -2.56 -25.43
N VAL A 172 6.22 -3.06 -26.09
CA VAL A 172 5.24 -3.99 -25.52
C VAL A 172 5.87 -5.37 -25.30
N GLU A 173 6.66 -5.90 -26.24
CA GLU A 173 7.43 -7.14 -26.07
C GLU A 173 8.44 -7.03 -24.91
N LYS A 174 9.11 -5.89 -24.77
CA LYS A 174 10.05 -5.61 -23.66
C LYS A 174 9.36 -5.27 -22.34
N LYS A 175 8.03 -5.18 -22.30
CA LYS A 175 7.23 -4.75 -21.13
C LYS A 175 7.64 -3.36 -20.60
N GLN A 176 8.22 -2.53 -21.46
CA GLN A 176 8.63 -1.16 -21.14
C GLN A 176 7.56 -0.13 -21.53
N TYR A 177 6.47 -0.58 -22.14
CA TYR A 177 5.30 0.24 -22.39
C TYR A 177 4.63 0.66 -21.07
N GLY A 178 4.38 1.95 -20.90
CA GLY A 178 3.80 2.51 -19.69
C GLY A 178 3.68 4.03 -19.75
N TRP A 179 3.34 4.64 -18.60
CA TRP A 179 3.02 6.06 -18.47
C TRP A 179 4.08 7.04 -19.02
N PHE A 180 5.35 6.63 -19.03
CA PHE A 180 6.46 7.46 -19.51
C PHE A 180 7.04 6.97 -20.84
N TRP A 181 6.38 6.04 -21.53
CA TRP A 181 6.86 5.56 -22.82
C TRP A 181 6.43 6.52 -23.93
N GLU A 182 7.40 7.17 -24.56
CA GLU A 182 7.20 8.00 -25.74
C GLU A 182 7.73 7.27 -26.98
N CYS A 183 6.91 7.22 -28.03
CA CYS A 183 7.34 6.61 -29.28
C CYS A 183 8.49 7.43 -29.89
N PRO A 184 9.64 6.81 -30.23
CA PRO A 184 10.76 7.52 -30.85
C PRO A 184 10.44 8.04 -32.27
N ASN A 185 9.33 7.58 -32.88
CA ASN A 185 8.84 8.00 -34.19
C ASN A 185 7.79 9.12 -34.11
N GLY A 186 7.86 9.98 -33.09
CA GLY A 186 7.02 11.18 -32.98
C GLY A 186 6.12 11.28 -31.75
N GLY A 187 6.30 10.43 -30.73
CA GLY A 187 5.55 10.52 -29.47
C GLY A 187 4.04 10.42 -29.69
N LYS A 188 3.35 11.56 -29.58
CA LYS A 188 1.90 11.69 -29.83
C LYS A 188 1.54 11.90 -31.31
N ASP A 189 2.50 12.35 -32.12
CA ASP A 189 2.37 12.62 -33.56
C ASP A 189 2.85 11.45 -34.41
N CYS A 190 3.00 10.25 -33.83
CA CYS A 190 3.41 9.09 -34.60
C CYS A 190 2.33 8.74 -35.63
N HIS A 191 2.76 8.57 -36.89
CA HIS A 191 1.89 8.20 -38.00
C HIS A 191 1.30 6.78 -37.87
N TYR A 192 1.86 5.93 -37.01
CA TYR A 192 1.46 4.55 -36.81
C TYR A 192 0.68 4.36 -35.51
N ARG A 193 -0.25 3.40 -35.48
CA ARG A 193 -1.12 3.15 -34.32
C ARG A 193 -0.33 2.61 -33.11
N HIS A 194 -0.58 3.16 -31.92
CA HIS A 194 -0.01 2.73 -30.63
C HIS A 194 -0.98 1.87 -29.81
N ALA A 195 -1.67 0.96 -30.47
CA ALA A 195 -2.55 0.00 -29.84
C ALA A 195 -2.36 -1.37 -30.52
N LEU A 196 -2.49 -2.44 -29.75
CA LEU A 196 -2.48 -3.78 -30.34
C LEU A 196 -3.79 -3.99 -31.12
N PRO A 197 -3.73 -4.56 -32.33
CA PRO A 197 -4.94 -4.96 -33.04
C PRO A 197 -5.73 -5.96 -32.18
N PRO A 198 -7.07 -5.92 -32.25
CA PRO A 198 -7.90 -6.88 -31.51
C PRO A 198 -7.52 -8.31 -31.93
N GLY A 199 -7.17 -9.16 -30.96
CA GLY A 199 -6.73 -10.53 -31.20
C GLY A 199 -5.22 -10.74 -31.41
N TYR A 200 -4.40 -9.69 -31.41
CA TYR A 200 -2.94 -9.85 -31.45
C TYR A 200 -2.42 -10.33 -30.09
N VAL A 201 -1.83 -11.52 -30.05
CA VAL A 201 -1.17 -12.07 -28.86
C VAL A 201 0.34 -11.89 -29.02
N LEU A 202 1.00 -11.32 -28.01
CA LEU A 202 2.45 -11.13 -28.02
C LEU A 202 3.17 -12.47 -28.19
N LYS A 203 4.26 -12.48 -28.95
CA LYS A 203 5.11 -13.67 -29.14
C LYS A 203 5.56 -14.29 -27.82
N SER A 204 5.84 -13.47 -26.81
CA SER A 204 6.24 -13.94 -25.48
C SER A 204 5.11 -14.66 -24.75
N GLN A 205 3.85 -14.24 -24.93
CA GLN A 205 2.70 -14.89 -24.30
C GLN A 205 2.32 -16.17 -25.05
N MET A 206 2.32 -16.14 -26.38
CA MET A 206 2.16 -17.34 -27.22
C MET A 206 3.20 -18.42 -26.88
N LYS A 207 4.47 -18.04 -26.70
CA LYS A 207 5.53 -18.98 -26.31
C LYS A 207 5.29 -19.58 -24.94
N ALA A 208 4.90 -18.77 -23.96
CA ALA A 208 4.61 -19.25 -22.61
C ALA A 208 3.43 -20.23 -22.58
N LEU A 209 2.37 -19.95 -23.33
CA LEU A 209 1.22 -20.85 -23.44
C LEU A 209 1.60 -22.18 -24.10
N LEU A 210 2.41 -22.16 -25.16
CA LEU A 210 2.91 -23.38 -25.80
C LEU A 210 3.78 -24.22 -24.86
N GLU A 211 4.63 -23.56 -24.05
CA GLU A 211 5.49 -24.22 -23.07
C GLU A 211 4.66 -24.88 -21.96
N GLU A 212 3.66 -24.17 -21.40
CA GLU A 212 2.71 -24.73 -20.44
C GLU A 212 1.87 -25.89 -21.03
N GLU A 213 1.50 -25.82 -22.31
CA GLU A 213 0.81 -26.93 -22.97
C GLU A 213 1.71 -28.14 -23.18
N SER A 214 3.00 -27.93 -23.44
CA SER A 214 3.97 -29.02 -23.57
C SER A 214 4.35 -29.66 -22.23
N GLU A 215 4.27 -28.92 -21.12
CA GLU A 215 4.53 -29.42 -19.76
C GLU A 215 3.34 -30.21 -19.18
N LYS A 216 2.15 -30.08 -19.77
CA LYS A 216 1.02 -30.95 -19.42
C LYS A 216 1.32 -32.35 -19.92
N ILE A 217 1.80 -33.17 -18.98
CA ILE A 217 1.93 -34.62 -19.08
C ILE A 217 0.73 -35.17 -19.86
N SER A 218 0.98 -35.95 -20.91
CA SER A 218 -0.09 -36.47 -21.75
C SER A 218 -1.03 -37.34 -20.91
N VAL A 219 -2.31 -37.40 -21.30
CA VAL A 219 -3.32 -38.16 -20.55
C VAL A 219 -2.90 -39.62 -20.41
N GLU A 220 -2.21 -40.17 -21.41
CA GLU A 220 -1.65 -41.52 -21.42
C GLU A 220 -0.56 -41.71 -20.36
N GLU A 221 0.35 -40.75 -20.21
CA GLU A 221 1.44 -40.80 -19.24
C GLU A 221 0.93 -40.62 -17.80
N GLU A 222 -0.12 -39.81 -17.59
CA GLU A 222 -0.82 -39.74 -16.31
C GLU A 222 -1.53 -41.08 -15.97
N ILE A 223 -2.16 -41.74 -16.96
CA ILE A 223 -2.78 -43.06 -16.76
C ILE A 223 -1.72 -44.10 -16.37
N GLU A 224 -0.55 -44.10 -17.01
CA GLU A 224 0.51 -45.07 -16.71
C GLU A 224 1.14 -44.82 -15.33
N ASN A 225 1.33 -43.55 -14.95
CA ASN A 225 1.75 -43.17 -13.59
C ASN A 225 0.75 -43.64 -12.53
N GLN A 226 -0.56 -43.51 -12.79
CA GLN A 226 -1.60 -44.00 -11.90
C GLN A 226 -1.61 -45.52 -11.83
N ARG A 227 -1.43 -46.23 -12.95
CA ARG A 227 -1.31 -47.70 -12.97
C ARG A 227 -0.11 -48.19 -12.16
N ALA A 228 1.04 -47.53 -12.30
CA ALA A 228 2.24 -47.87 -11.54
C ALA A 228 2.08 -47.66 -10.01
N LYS A 229 1.24 -46.69 -9.60
CA LYS A 229 0.92 -46.43 -8.19
C LYS A 229 -0.10 -47.42 -7.60
N VAL A 230 -0.86 -48.15 -8.42
CA VAL A 230 -1.85 -49.12 -7.93
C VAL A 230 -1.13 -50.40 -7.51
N THR A 231 -0.92 -50.57 -6.21
CA THR A 231 -0.22 -51.72 -5.61
C THR A 231 -1.09 -52.98 -5.43
N THR A 232 -2.41 -52.82 -5.42
CA THR A 232 -3.34 -53.94 -5.18
C THR A 232 -4.38 -54.01 -6.29
N THR A 233 -4.27 -55.02 -7.14
CA THR A 233 -5.29 -55.39 -8.12
C THR A 233 -6.19 -56.46 -7.51
N THR A 234 -7.44 -56.10 -7.19
CA THR A 234 -8.46 -57.10 -6.82
C THR A 234 -8.97 -57.75 -8.11
N PRO A 235 -8.75 -59.05 -8.34
CA PRO A 235 -9.27 -59.70 -9.54
C PRO A 235 -10.81 -59.69 -9.49
N MET A 236 -11.44 -59.27 -10.59
CA MET A 236 -12.90 -59.18 -10.67
C MET A 236 -13.49 -60.60 -10.71
N THR A 237 -14.02 -61.07 -9.58
CA THR A 237 -14.75 -62.34 -9.52
C THR A 237 -16.24 -62.13 -9.86
N PRO A 238 -16.96 -63.17 -10.30
CA PRO A 238 -18.39 -63.07 -10.62
C PRO A 238 -19.25 -62.56 -9.45
N GLU A 239 -18.91 -62.93 -8.21
CA GLU A 239 -19.60 -62.47 -7.01
C GLU A 239 -19.39 -60.97 -6.75
N LEU A 240 -18.14 -60.49 -6.85
CA LEU A 240 -17.82 -59.07 -6.75
C LEU A 240 -18.52 -58.25 -7.84
N PHE A 241 -18.60 -58.80 -9.06
CA PHE A 241 -19.31 -58.16 -10.17
C PHE A 241 -20.82 -58.04 -9.89
N MET A 242 -21.45 -59.08 -9.34
CA MET A 242 -22.87 -59.03 -8.96
C MET A 242 -23.13 -58.04 -7.83
N GLN A 243 -22.26 -57.99 -6.81
CA GLN A 243 -22.33 -57.00 -5.74
C GLN A 243 -22.18 -55.57 -6.28
N TRP A 244 -21.21 -55.33 -7.16
CA TRP A 244 -21.03 -54.04 -7.84
C TRP A 244 -22.26 -53.66 -8.67
N LYS A 245 -22.83 -54.59 -9.44
CA LYS A 245 -24.02 -54.35 -10.29
C LYS A 245 -25.24 -53.97 -9.45
N ASN A 246 -25.46 -54.66 -8.34
CA ASN A 246 -26.52 -54.34 -7.39
C ASN A 246 -26.30 -52.97 -6.73
N LEU A 247 -25.06 -52.66 -6.33
CA LEU A 247 -24.67 -51.38 -5.78
C LEU A 247 -24.90 -50.25 -6.80
N LYS A 248 -24.46 -50.41 -8.05
CA LYS A 248 -24.66 -49.43 -9.13
C LYS A 248 -26.14 -49.18 -9.40
N ARG A 249 -26.95 -50.24 -9.45
CA ARG A 249 -28.41 -50.15 -9.61
C ARG A 249 -29.07 -49.38 -8.46
N SER A 250 -28.62 -49.61 -7.22
CA SER A 250 -29.11 -48.89 -6.04
C SER A 250 -28.74 -47.40 -6.05
N LEU A 251 -27.51 -47.06 -6.47
CA LEU A 251 -27.04 -45.69 -6.61
C LEU A 251 -27.80 -44.93 -7.70
N LEU A 252 -28.09 -45.58 -8.83
CA LEU A 252 -28.89 -45.00 -9.90
C LEU A 252 -30.30 -44.66 -9.42
N LYS A 253 -30.94 -45.60 -8.68
CA LYS A 253 -32.26 -45.37 -8.05
C LYS A 253 -32.23 -44.22 -7.05
N ARG A 254 -31.17 -44.10 -6.23
CA ARG A 254 -31.00 -42.97 -5.30
C ARG A 254 -30.83 -41.65 -6.05
N ARG A 255 -30.02 -41.62 -7.10
CA ARG A 255 -29.80 -40.42 -7.94
C ARG A 255 -31.10 -39.96 -8.60
N LEU A 256 -31.91 -40.90 -9.10
CA LEU A 256 -33.23 -40.62 -9.68
C LEU A 256 -34.21 -40.06 -8.64
N LYS A 257 -34.27 -40.66 -7.44
CA LYS A 257 -35.08 -40.14 -6.33
C LYS A 257 -34.65 -38.74 -5.89
N ILE A 258 -33.35 -38.46 -5.87
CA ILE A 258 -32.81 -37.13 -5.55
C ILE A 258 -33.18 -36.12 -6.64
N SER A 259 -33.14 -36.51 -7.93
CA SER A 259 -33.60 -35.64 -9.01
C SER A 259 -35.11 -35.40 -8.99
N GLU A 260 -35.91 -36.40 -8.60
CA GLU A 260 -37.37 -36.25 -8.42
C GLU A 260 -37.71 -35.37 -7.21
N GLN A 261 -37.00 -35.52 -6.09
CA GLN A 261 -37.20 -34.67 -4.90
C GLN A 261 -36.70 -33.24 -5.07
N LYS A 262 -35.78 -32.97 -6.00
CA LYS A 262 -35.34 -31.61 -6.35
C LYS A 262 -36.28 -30.90 -7.34
N LEU A 263 -37.23 -31.61 -7.93
CA LEU A 263 -38.15 -31.06 -8.93
C LEU A 263 -39.29 -30.15 -8.40
N PRO A 264 -39.76 -30.19 -7.13
CA PRO A 264 -40.93 -29.41 -6.72
C PRO A 264 -40.62 -27.99 -6.21
N LEU A 265 -39.41 -27.45 -6.42
CA LEU A 265 -39.06 -26.05 -6.08
C LEU A 265 -38.88 -25.13 -7.30
N LEU A 266 -39.23 -25.59 -8.49
CA LEU A 266 -39.17 -24.81 -9.73
C LEU A 266 -40.45 -25.00 -10.56
N LEU A 267 -41.60 -24.78 -9.93
CA LEU A 267 -42.79 -24.36 -10.66
C LEU A 267 -43.29 -23.05 -10.01
N PRO A 268 -43.53 -22.00 -10.82
CA PRO A 268 -43.81 -20.64 -10.36
C PRO A 268 -45.11 -20.51 -9.57
#